data_AF-A0A087NEW8-F1
#
_entry.id   AF-A0A087NEW8-F1
#
_cell.length_a   1.000
_cell.length_b   1.000
_cell.length_c   1.000
_cell.angle_alpha   90.00
_cell.angle_beta   90.00
_cell.angle_gamma   90.00
#
_symmetry.space_group_name_H-M   'P 1'
#
loop_
_entity.id
_entity.type
_entity.pdbx_description
1 polymer ?
#
loop_
_entity_poly.entity_id
_entity_poly.type
_entity_poly.pdbx_seq_one_letter_code
_entity_poly.pdbx_strand_id
1 'polypeptide(L)'
;MPKPAIRLPETVDEAKALKAWASSQDDRQRPASPLQITKHLTFLAATLPSKAQDDDSGKMRFAVYSSILSEYSNDALAYMARRACAELDWFPTPRQCLALIDQYRPPISEKDIALSLCHQFFQGRFEDFISDLKLGLATQDLVDAVPLKWRQIAMEQGYLRWISEQNQYAIRRKVLSA
;
A
#
# COMPACT_ATOMS: atom_id res chain seq x y z
N MET A 1 7.36 -10.11 17.60
CA MET A 1 8.62 -9.40 17.30
C MET A 1 8.50 -7.97 17.83
N PRO A 2 9.53 -7.40 18.46
CA PRO A 2 9.50 -6.01 18.89
C PRO A 2 9.34 -5.07 17.69
N LYS A 3 8.64 -3.95 17.86
CA LYS A 3 8.42 -2.95 16.81
C LYS A 3 9.75 -2.23 16.51
N PRO A 4 10.29 -2.31 15.28
CA PRO A 4 11.46 -1.54 14.88
C PRO A 4 11.09 -0.06 14.65
N ALA A 5 12.09 0.83 14.65
CA ALA A 5 11.89 2.22 14.29
C ALA A 5 11.47 2.33 12.82
N ILE A 6 10.35 3.01 12.54
CA ILE A 6 9.87 3.24 11.17
C ILE A 6 10.61 4.45 10.61
N ARG A 7 11.77 4.20 10.03
CA ARG A 7 12.64 5.18 9.37
C ARG A 7 13.38 4.51 8.23
N LEU A 8 14.01 5.30 7.35
CA LEU A 8 14.86 4.76 6.30
C LEU A 8 15.96 3.89 6.93
N PRO A 9 16.06 2.59 6.59
CA PRO A 9 17.11 1.73 7.11
C PRO A 9 18.49 2.21 6.68
N GLU A 10 19.50 2.04 7.53
CA GLU A 10 20.90 2.32 7.18
C GLU A 10 21.61 1.02 6.78
N THR A 11 21.16 -0.12 7.32
CA THR A 11 21.76 -1.43 7.07
C THR A 11 20.77 -2.43 6.44
N VAL A 12 21.33 -3.46 5.81
CA VAL A 12 20.53 -4.56 5.22
C VAL A 12 19.76 -5.33 6.29
N ASP A 13 20.33 -5.49 7.48
CA ASP A 13 19.69 -6.23 8.57
C ASP A 13 18.54 -5.44 9.18
N GLU A 14 18.69 -4.12 9.32
CA GLU A 14 17.58 -3.24 9.68
C GLU A 14 16.45 -3.28 8.64
N ALA A 15 16.79 -3.23 7.34
CA ALA A 15 15.80 -3.32 6.27
C ALA A 15 15.05 -4.66 6.26
N LYS A 16 15.75 -5.78 6.54
CA LYS A 16 15.14 -7.11 6.68
C LYS A 16 14.25 -7.19 7.91
N ALA A 17 14.68 -6.65 9.04
CA ALA A 17 13.90 -6.64 10.28
C ALA A 17 12.62 -5.79 10.14
N LEU A 18 12.73 -4.60 9.53
CA LEU A 18 11.60 -3.72 9.24
C LEU A 18 10.59 -4.40 8.31
N LYS A 19 11.08 -5.05 7.24
CA LYS A 19 10.23 -5.81 6.32
C LYS A 19 9.54 -7.00 6.99
N ALA A 20 10.27 -7.74 7.82
CA ALA A 20 9.71 -8.89 8.57
C ALA A 20 8.60 -8.44 9.52
N TRP A 21 8.83 -7.37 10.29
CA TRP A 21 7.82 -6.78 11.17
C TRP A 21 6.60 -6.28 10.38
N ALA A 22 6.81 -5.56 9.28
CA ALA A 22 5.71 -5.03 8.46
C ALA A 22 4.88 -6.19 7.86
N SER A 23 5.55 -7.23 7.38
CA SER A 23 4.87 -8.40 6.81
C SER A 23 4.08 -9.20 7.84
N SER A 24 4.43 -9.11 9.13
CA SER A 24 3.69 -9.73 10.22
C SER A 24 2.49 -8.92 10.71
N GLN A 25 2.32 -7.67 10.26
CA GLN A 25 1.17 -6.85 10.65
C GLN A 25 -0.08 -7.24 9.84
N ASP A 26 -1.19 -7.49 10.54
CA ASP A 26 -2.52 -7.56 9.95
C ASP A 26 -3.19 -6.19 10.08
N ASP A 27 -3.13 -5.42 9.01
CA ASP A 27 -3.71 -4.07 8.88
C ASP A 27 -5.01 -4.07 8.07
N ARG A 28 -5.60 -5.26 7.84
CA ARG A 28 -6.88 -5.36 7.14
C ARG A 28 -7.94 -4.62 7.94
N GLN A 29 -8.57 -3.64 7.30
CA GLN A 29 -9.70 -2.94 7.91
C GLN A 29 -10.83 -3.93 8.15
N ARG A 30 -11.28 -4.03 9.40
CA ARG A 30 -12.39 -4.89 9.75
C ARG A 30 -13.71 -4.25 9.29
N PRO A 31 -14.67 -5.05 8.82
CA PRO A 31 -16.01 -4.55 8.54
C PRO A 31 -16.62 -3.90 9.79
N ALA A 32 -17.42 -2.86 9.58
CA ALA A 32 -18.10 -2.17 10.66
C ALA A 32 -19.09 -3.11 11.36
N SER A 33 -19.18 -3.01 12.68
CA SER A 33 -20.23 -3.72 13.42
C SER A 33 -21.61 -3.14 13.10
N PRO A 34 -22.70 -3.91 13.24
CA PRO A 34 -24.06 -3.42 13.02
C PRO A 34 -24.36 -2.14 13.81
N LEU A 35 -23.86 -2.04 15.05
CA LEU A 35 -24.01 -0.85 15.88
C LEU A 35 -23.32 0.39 15.29
N GLN A 36 -22.14 0.22 14.69
CA GLN A 36 -21.42 1.31 14.02
C GLN A 36 -22.15 1.78 12.77
N ILE A 37 -22.68 0.85 11.97
CA ILE A 37 -23.47 1.18 10.78
C ILE A 37 -24.72 1.98 11.18
N THR A 38 -25.46 1.51 12.19
CA THR A 38 -26.63 2.22 12.72
C THR A 38 -26.25 3.63 13.18
N LYS A 39 -25.14 3.82 13.88
CA LYS A 39 -24.68 5.14 14.32
C LYS A 39 -24.48 6.11 13.15
N HIS A 40 -23.84 5.67 12.05
CA HIS A 40 -23.62 6.51 10.87
C HIS A 40 -24.93 6.85 10.15
N LEU A 41 -25.87 5.90 10.07
CA LEU A 41 -27.18 6.13 9.46
C LEU A 41 -28.06 7.06 10.31
N THR A 42 -28.05 6.89 11.63
CA THR A 42 -28.74 7.79 12.56
C THR A 42 -28.16 9.19 12.50
N PHE A 43 -26.83 9.32 12.39
CA PHE A 43 -26.18 10.61 12.18
C PHE A 43 -26.69 11.29 10.90
N LEU A 44 -26.70 10.58 9.77
CA LEU A 44 -27.23 11.11 8.52
C LEU A 44 -28.71 11.50 8.60
N ALA A 45 -29.52 10.71 9.31
CA ALA A 45 -30.95 10.98 9.48
C ALA A 45 -31.20 12.23 10.34
N ALA A 46 -30.29 12.52 11.28
CA ALA A 46 -30.36 13.70 12.13
C ALA A 46 -29.84 14.97 11.43
N THR A 47 -28.88 14.84 10.51
CA THR A 47 -28.25 15.99 9.84
C THR A 47 -28.90 16.38 8.53
N LEU A 48 -29.48 15.42 7.80
CA LEU A 48 -30.04 15.66 6.48
C LEU A 48 -31.56 15.48 6.47
N PRO A 49 -32.29 16.37 5.78
CA PRO A 49 -33.71 16.19 5.61
C PRO A 49 -33.99 14.89 4.84
N SER A 50 -35.04 14.20 5.25
CA SER A 50 -35.54 13.00 4.58
C SER A 50 -37.05 13.07 4.47
N LYS A 51 -37.62 12.36 3.49
CA LYS A 51 -39.07 12.24 3.37
C LYS A 51 -39.61 11.61 4.67
N ALA A 52 -40.66 12.19 5.24
CA ALA A 52 -41.35 11.58 6.37
C ALA A 52 -41.85 10.19 5.96
N GLN A 53 -41.41 9.17 6.68
CA GLN A 53 -41.81 7.78 6.51
C GLN A 53 -42.51 7.33 7.78
N ASP A 54 -43.47 6.41 7.65
CA ASP A 54 -43.99 5.68 8.81
C ASP A 54 -42.89 4.77 9.40
N ASP A 55 -43.08 4.36 10.66
CA ASP A 55 -42.07 3.63 11.43
C ASP A 55 -41.63 2.32 10.76
N ASP A 56 -42.56 1.64 10.07
CA ASP A 56 -42.28 0.35 9.41
C ASP A 56 -41.48 0.53 8.11
N SER A 57 -41.80 1.55 7.30
CA SER A 57 -41.00 1.90 6.13
C SER A 57 -39.59 2.37 6.52
N GLY A 58 -39.48 3.07 7.65
CA GLY A 58 -38.20 3.48 8.23
C GLY A 58 -37.31 2.28 8.57
N LYS A 59 -37.85 1.29 9.30
CA LYS A 59 -37.11 0.06 9.68
C LYS A 59 -36.63 -0.72 8.46
N MET A 60 -37.48 -0.91 7.45
CA MET A 60 -37.10 -1.61 6.22
C MET A 60 -35.96 -0.89 5.50
N ARG A 61 -36.01 0.44 5.42
CA ARG A 61 -34.93 1.24 4.85
C ARG A 61 -33.62 1.01 5.60
N PHE A 62 -33.62 1.13 6.93
CA PHE A 62 -32.40 0.89 7.72
C PHE A 62 -31.82 -0.52 7.51
N ALA A 63 -32.66 -1.55 7.41
CA ALA A 63 -32.21 -2.92 7.14
C ALA A 63 -31.49 -3.05 5.78
N VAL A 64 -32.02 -2.41 4.73
CA VAL A 64 -31.40 -2.40 3.39
C VAL A 64 -30.05 -1.68 3.40
N TYR A 65 -29.96 -0.52 4.07
CA TYR A 65 -28.66 0.15 4.18
C TYR A 65 -27.68 -0.67 5.00
N SER A 66 -28.12 -1.30 6.08
CA SER A 66 -27.25 -2.14 6.90
C SER A 66 -26.71 -3.35 6.16
N SER A 67 -27.50 -3.97 5.26
CA SER A 67 -27.00 -5.10 4.47
C SER A 67 -25.95 -4.65 3.46
N ILE A 68 -26.23 -3.57 2.71
CA ILE A 68 -25.33 -3.03 1.68
C ILE A 68 -24.02 -2.51 2.29
N LEU A 69 -24.11 -1.85 3.45
CA LEU A 69 -22.96 -1.19 4.07
C LEU A 69 -22.14 -2.12 4.99
N SER A 70 -22.57 -3.38 5.17
CA SER A 70 -21.97 -4.30 6.14
C SER A 70 -20.53 -4.70 5.86
N GLU A 71 -20.10 -4.63 4.60
CA GLU A 71 -18.75 -5.04 4.17
C GLU A 71 -17.70 -3.94 4.38
N TYR A 72 -18.14 -2.70 4.64
CA TYR A 72 -17.25 -1.54 4.72
C TYR A 72 -16.77 -1.28 6.14
N SER A 73 -15.56 -0.75 6.25
CA SER A 73 -14.96 -0.39 7.54
C SER A 73 -15.66 0.81 8.18
N ASN A 74 -15.55 0.90 9.51
CA ASN A 74 -16.11 2.04 10.24
C ASN A 74 -15.58 3.39 9.75
N ASP A 75 -14.31 3.44 9.33
CA ASP A 75 -13.69 4.68 8.84
C ASP A 75 -14.19 5.07 7.45
N ALA A 76 -14.41 4.09 6.56
CA ALA A 76 -15.03 4.32 5.26
C ALA A 76 -16.47 4.86 5.42
N LEU A 77 -17.24 4.30 6.36
CA LEU A 77 -18.59 4.77 6.67
C LEU A 77 -18.58 6.17 7.30
N ALA A 78 -17.63 6.47 8.18
CA ALA A 78 -17.46 7.81 8.73
C ALA A 78 -17.11 8.83 7.65
N TYR A 79 -16.24 8.47 6.71
CA TYR A 79 -15.91 9.29 5.55
C TYR A 79 -17.15 9.56 4.69
N MET A 80 -17.89 8.50 4.33
CA MET A 80 -19.15 8.61 3.58
C MET A 80 -20.14 9.54 4.29
N ALA A 81 -20.35 9.37 5.60
CA ALA A 81 -21.31 10.18 6.35
C ALA A 81 -20.94 11.67 6.34
N ARG A 82 -19.65 12.00 6.54
CA ARG A 82 -19.17 13.39 6.47
C ARG A 82 -19.31 14.00 5.08
N ARG A 83 -18.98 13.24 4.04
CA ARG A 83 -19.07 13.69 2.64
C ARG A 83 -20.52 13.89 2.21
N ALA A 84 -21.42 12.97 2.59
CA ALA A 84 -22.85 13.12 2.35
C ALA A 84 -23.40 14.42 2.96
N CYS A 85 -23.05 14.74 4.20
CA CYS A 85 -23.46 16.00 4.84
C CYS A 85 -22.85 17.26 4.17
N ALA A 86 -21.70 17.12 3.51
CA ALA A 86 -21.02 18.25 2.88
C ALA A 86 -21.48 18.49 1.43
N GLU A 87 -21.93 17.45 0.72
CA GLU A 87 -22.18 17.47 -0.72
C GLU A 87 -23.66 17.31 -1.10
N LEU A 88 -24.49 16.78 -0.19
CA LEU A 88 -25.88 16.43 -0.50
C LEU A 88 -26.85 17.23 0.35
N ASP A 89 -27.90 17.74 -0.29
CA ASP A 89 -28.97 18.49 0.38
C ASP A 89 -30.01 17.58 1.05
N TRP A 90 -30.03 16.30 0.68
CA TRP A 90 -31.02 15.31 1.12
C TRP A 90 -30.35 14.01 1.54
N PHE A 91 -31.04 13.24 2.38
CA PHE A 91 -30.54 11.94 2.82
C PHE A 91 -30.15 11.05 1.63
N PRO A 92 -28.91 10.52 1.58
CA PRO A 92 -28.37 9.81 0.42
C PRO A 92 -29.09 8.50 0.14
N THR A 93 -29.29 8.18 -1.14
CA THR A 93 -29.69 6.83 -1.58
C THR A 93 -28.53 5.83 -1.38
N PRO A 94 -28.80 4.50 -1.32
CA PRO A 94 -27.73 3.51 -1.18
C PRO A 94 -26.66 3.61 -2.28
N ARG A 95 -27.08 3.92 -3.52
CA ARG A 95 -26.15 4.15 -4.64
C ARG A 95 -25.23 5.35 -4.40
N GLN A 96 -25.75 6.46 -3.85
CA GLN A 96 -24.93 7.62 -3.50
C GLN A 96 -23.97 7.31 -2.36
N CYS A 97 -24.41 6.54 -1.35
CA CYS A 97 -23.53 6.04 -0.30
C CYS A 97 -22.33 5.27 -0.88
N LEU A 98 -22.59 4.31 -1.77
CA LEU A 98 -21.53 3.53 -2.43
C LEU A 98 -20.59 4.41 -3.27
N ALA A 99 -21.13 5.39 -4.01
CA ALA A 99 -20.34 6.31 -4.80
C ALA A 99 -19.42 7.21 -3.94
N LEU A 100 -19.85 7.58 -2.73
CA LEU A 100 -19.02 8.31 -1.77
C LEU A 100 -17.97 7.39 -1.14
N ILE A 101 -18.32 6.14 -0.81
CA ILE A 101 -17.38 5.17 -0.26
C ILE A 101 -16.27 4.83 -1.26
N ASP A 102 -16.56 4.72 -2.55
CA ASP A 102 -15.56 4.41 -3.58
C ASP A 102 -14.43 5.46 -3.68
N GLN A 103 -14.71 6.69 -3.24
CA GLN A 103 -13.73 7.78 -3.17
C GLN A 103 -12.86 7.71 -1.91
N TYR A 104 -13.23 6.90 -0.92
CA TYR A 104 -12.46 6.75 0.32
C TYR A 104 -11.08 6.17 0.01
N ARG A 105 -10.06 6.81 0.57
CA ARG A 105 -8.70 6.27 0.60
C ARG A 105 -8.32 6.09 2.06
N PRO A 106 -8.01 4.86 2.50
CA PRO A 106 -7.57 4.64 3.86
C PRO A 106 -6.27 5.41 4.12
N PRO A 107 -6.05 5.90 5.35
CA PRO A 107 -4.77 6.49 5.70
C PRO A 107 -3.66 5.44 5.51
N ILE A 108 -2.50 5.90 5.04
CA ILE A 108 -1.33 5.04 4.83
C ILE A 108 -0.98 4.39 6.17
N SER A 109 -0.95 3.06 6.22
CA SER A 109 -0.66 2.33 7.45
C SER A 109 0.83 2.39 7.78
N GLU A 110 1.20 2.19 9.05
CA GLU A 110 2.61 2.07 9.44
C GLU A 110 3.32 0.92 8.70
N LYS A 111 2.59 -0.14 8.37
CA LYS A 111 3.07 -1.24 7.54
C LYS A 111 3.40 -0.76 6.13
N ASP A 112 2.52 0.01 5.50
CA ASP A 112 2.74 0.55 4.17
C ASP A 112 3.96 1.48 4.15
N ILE A 113 4.09 2.34 5.16
CA ILE A 113 5.27 3.21 5.32
C ILE A 113 6.53 2.37 5.45
N ALA A 114 6.53 1.36 6.33
CA ALA A 114 7.68 0.48 6.54
C ALA A 114 8.08 -0.28 5.26
N LEU A 115 7.11 -0.83 4.52
CA LEU A 115 7.36 -1.52 3.26
C LEU A 115 7.92 -0.57 2.18
N SER A 116 7.38 0.65 2.11
CA SER A 116 7.87 1.70 1.20
C SER A 116 9.31 2.08 1.51
N LEU A 117 9.66 2.28 2.79
CA LEU A 117 11.03 2.58 3.23
C LEU A 117 12.00 1.43 2.92
N CYS A 118 11.58 0.18 3.13
CA CYS A 118 12.37 -0.98 2.73
C CYS A 118 12.60 -1.01 1.22
N HIS A 119 11.56 -0.70 0.42
CA HIS A 119 11.68 -0.65 -1.03
C HIS A 119 12.65 0.46 -1.46
N GLN A 120 12.51 1.66 -0.91
CA GLN A 120 13.39 2.81 -1.16
C GLN A 120 14.85 2.48 -0.85
N PHE A 121 15.13 1.82 0.28
CA PHE A 121 16.48 1.41 0.65
C PHE A 121 17.11 0.46 -0.38
N PHE A 122 16.40 -0.61 -0.76
CA PHE A 122 16.92 -1.57 -1.74
C PHE A 122 17.02 -0.99 -3.15
N GLN A 123 16.11 -0.08 -3.51
CA GLN A 123 16.13 0.63 -4.78
C GLN A 123 17.36 1.54 -4.87
N GLY A 124 17.65 2.34 -3.84
CA GLY A 124 18.86 3.19 -3.82
C GLY A 124 20.14 2.37 -3.96
N ARG A 125 20.26 1.27 -3.21
CA ARG A 125 21.42 0.36 -3.34
C ARG A 125 21.54 -0.29 -4.72
N PHE A 126 20.42 -0.57 -5.38
CA PHE A 126 20.43 -1.08 -6.74
C PHE A 126 20.88 -0.01 -7.73
N GLU A 127 20.41 1.21 -7.57
CA GLU A 127 20.82 2.35 -8.40
C GLU A 127 22.31 2.65 -8.25
N ASP A 128 22.84 2.59 -7.03
CA ASP A 128 24.28 2.70 -6.75
C ASP A 128 25.06 1.60 -7.46
N PHE A 129 24.63 0.34 -7.35
CA PHE A 129 25.24 -0.80 -8.04
C PHE A 129 25.28 -0.60 -9.56
N ILE A 130 24.18 -0.17 -10.17
CA ILE A 130 24.13 0.12 -11.61
C ILE A 130 25.00 1.32 -11.97
N SER A 131 25.09 2.34 -11.11
CA SER A 131 25.95 3.49 -11.28
C SER A 131 27.43 3.07 -11.30
N ASP A 132 27.86 2.24 -10.35
CA ASP A 132 29.23 1.71 -10.28
C ASP A 132 29.60 0.90 -11.52
N LEU A 133 28.65 0.11 -12.05
CA LEU A 133 28.82 -0.62 -13.30
C LEU A 133 28.97 0.32 -14.50
N LYS A 134 28.18 1.39 -14.57
CA LYS A 134 28.25 2.40 -15.65
C LYS A 134 29.57 3.16 -15.63
N LEU A 135 30.06 3.52 -14.44
CA LEU A 135 31.30 4.26 -14.24
C LEU A 135 32.55 3.36 -14.34
N GLY A 136 32.37 2.04 -14.37
CA GLY A 136 33.49 1.09 -14.39
C GLY A 136 34.24 0.98 -13.06
N LEU A 137 33.59 1.39 -11.96
CA LEU A 137 34.12 1.31 -10.59
C LEU A 137 33.77 -0.02 -9.90
N ALA A 138 32.78 -0.74 -10.43
CA ALA A 138 32.36 -2.03 -9.90
C ALA A 138 33.49 -3.08 -10.00
N THR A 139 33.69 -3.83 -8.91
CA THR A 139 34.59 -5.00 -8.87
C THR A 139 33.81 -6.30 -9.03
N GLN A 140 34.51 -7.38 -9.34
CA GLN A 140 33.90 -8.71 -9.46
C GLN A 140 33.30 -9.17 -8.11
N ASP A 141 34.01 -8.91 -7.00
CA ASP A 141 33.51 -9.21 -5.65
C ASP A 141 32.18 -8.52 -5.34
N LEU A 142 32.01 -7.28 -5.84
CA LEU A 142 30.78 -6.52 -5.70
C LEU A 142 29.64 -7.12 -6.54
N VAL A 143 29.93 -7.61 -7.75
CA VAL A 143 28.95 -8.34 -8.59
C VAL A 143 28.52 -9.65 -7.94
N ASP A 144 29.43 -10.37 -7.29
CA ASP A 144 29.13 -11.66 -6.68
C ASP A 144 28.37 -11.53 -5.35
N ALA A 145 28.58 -10.42 -4.63
CA ALA A 145 27.89 -10.11 -3.38
C ALA A 145 26.41 -9.69 -3.56
N VAL A 146 26.00 -9.20 -4.74
CA VAL A 146 24.64 -8.73 -4.98
C VAL A 146 23.64 -9.85 -5.31
N PRO A 147 22.33 -9.64 -5.04
CA PRO A 147 21.29 -10.62 -5.38
C PRO A 147 21.30 -11.04 -6.85
N LEU A 148 20.95 -12.31 -7.12
CA LEU A 148 20.91 -12.86 -8.49
C LEU A 148 20.05 -12.02 -9.44
N LYS A 149 18.89 -11.53 -8.98
CA LYS A 149 18.00 -10.69 -9.78
C LYS A 149 18.70 -9.42 -10.27
N TRP A 150 19.55 -8.79 -9.45
CA TRP A 150 20.28 -7.59 -9.85
C TRP A 150 21.31 -7.90 -10.93
N ARG A 151 21.99 -9.05 -10.84
CA ARG A 151 22.91 -9.54 -11.87
C ARG A 151 22.20 -9.82 -13.19
N GLN A 152 21.02 -10.43 -13.14
CA GLN A 152 20.19 -10.69 -14.32
C GLN A 152 19.79 -9.37 -15.01
N ILE A 153 19.28 -8.40 -14.25
CA ILE A 153 18.92 -7.08 -14.79
C ILE A 153 20.14 -6.38 -15.39
N ALA A 154 21.28 -6.38 -14.69
CA ALA A 154 22.51 -5.77 -15.20
C ALA A 154 23.07 -6.49 -16.45
N MET A 155 22.84 -7.80 -16.59
CA MET A 155 23.16 -8.54 -17.81
C MET A 155 22.24 -8.15 -18.97
N GLU A 156 20.93 -8.07 -18.74
CA GLU A 156 19.94 -7.61 -19.74
C GLU A 156 20.23 -6.19 -20.21
N GLN A 157 20.68 -5.31 -19.31
CA GLN A 157 21.12 -3.96 -19.62
C GLN A 157 22.52 -3.90 -20.29
N GLY A 158 23.19 -5.03 -20.45
CA GLY A 158 24.46 -5.15 -21.18
C GLY A 158 25.71 -4.80 -20.37
N TYR A 159 25.59 -4.55 -19.06
CA TYR A 159 26.73 -4.26 -18.17
C TYR A 159 27.49 -5.53 -17.75
N LEU A 160 26.77 -6.65 -17.61
CA LEU A 160 27.33 -7.95 -17.27
C LEU A 160 27.21 -8.92 -18.44
N ARG A 161 28.06 -9.95 -18.45
CA ARG A 161 27.95 -11.13 -19.33
C ARG A 161 27.97 -12.40 -18.49
N TRP A 162 27.25 -13.41 -18.95
CA TRP A 162 27.33 -14.75 -18.38
C TRP A 162 28.53 -15.50 -18.96
N ILE A 163 29.36 -16.10 -18.10
CA ILE A 163 30.45 -16.99 -18.48
C ILE A 163 30.06 -18.41 -18.08
N SER A 164 29.66 -19.22 -19.05
CA SER A 164 29.19 -20.59 -18.84
C SER A 164 30.25 -21.51 -18.23
N GLU A 165 31.51 -21.37 -18.65
CA GLU A 165 32.64 -22.19 -18.17
C GLU A 165 32.91 -22.04 -16.68
N GLN A 166 32.63 -20.86 -16.13
CA GLN A 166 32.87 -20.51 -14.73
C GLN A 166 31.56 -20.36 -13.94
N ASN A 167 30.42 -20.58 -14.61
CA ASN A 167 29.07 -20.43 -14.06
C ASN A 167 28.88 -19.10 -13.30
N GLN A 168 29.40 -18.00 -13.85
CA GLN A 168 29.44 -16.69 -13.17
C GLN A 168 29.10 -15.50 -14.08
N TYR A 169 28.63 -14.42 -13.45
CA TYR A 169 28.42 -13.14 -14.12
C TYR A 169 29.72 -12.33 -14.06
N ALA A 170 30.23 -11.89 -15.20
CA ALA A 170 31.43 -11.07 -15.28
C ALA A 170 31.14 -9.69 -15.87
N ILE A 171 31.87 -8.67 -15.43
CA ILE A 171 31.74 -7.30 -15.94
C ILE A 171 32.17 -7.25 -17.42
N ARG A 172 31.34 -6.64 -18.26
CA ARG A 172 31.66 -6.45 -19.67
C ARG A 172 32.66 -5.31 -19.81
N ARG A 173 33.94 -5.64 -20.00
CA ARG A 173 34.97 -4.63 -20.31
C ARG A 173 34.66 -4.01 -21.67
N LYS A 174 34.51 -2.68 -21.72
CA LYS A 174 34.54 -1.95 -22.99
C LYS A 174 35.93 -2.15 -23.59
N VAL A 175 36.00 -2.75 -24.77
CA VAL A 175 37.24 -2.75 -25.55
C VAL A 175 37.45 -1.29 -25.96
N LEU A 176 38.39 -0.61 -25.31
CA LEU A 176 38.93 0.64 -25.84
C LEU A 176 39.62 0.27 -27.15
N SER A 177 38.97 0.54 -28.28
CA SER A 177 39.64 0.55 -29.57
C SER A 177 40.70 1.64 -29.50
N ALA A 178 41.96 1.22 -29.50
CA ALA A 178 43.13 2.09 -29.65
C ALA A 178 43.17 2.74 -31.03
#